data_AF-A0A7C3PQT4-F1
#
_entry.id   AF-A0A7C3PQT4-F1
#
_cell.length_a   1.000
_cell.length_b   1.000
_cell.length_c   1.000
_cell.angle_alpha   90.00
_cell.angle_beta   90.00
_cell.angle_gamma   90.00
#
_symmetry.space_group_name_H-M   'P 1'
#
loop_
_entity.id
_entity.type
_entity.pdbx_description
1 polymer ?
#
loop_
_entity_poly.entity_id
_entity_poly.type
_entity_poly.pdbx_seq_one_letter_code
_entity_poly.pdbx_strand_id
1 'polypeptide(L)'
;MGEPQFDRKEFIYRVGTFFLLVGIGMLAFFLLSEAAGEPKLNYFCVSTVLLVIAFIFRAQYKRAVKSSGRFSILQKLKPKPKEDKGKK
;
A
#
# COMPACT_ATOMS: atom_id res chain seq x y z
N MET A 1 -16.50 0.61 24.22
CA MET A 1 -16.03 1.26 22.98
C MET A 1 -14.52 1.36 23.10
N GLY A 2 -13.77 0.56 22.34
CA GLY A 2 -12.30 0.57 22.42
C GLY A 2 -11.75 1.83 21.75
N GLU A 3 -10.85 2.53 22.43
CA GLU A 3 -10.17 3.71 21.89
C GLU A 3 -9.51 3.39 20.54
N PRO A 4 -9.46 4.35 19.59
CA PRO A 4 -8.74 4.17 18.34
C PRO A 4 -7.25 4.00 18.64
N GLN A 5 -6.80 2.75 18.66
CA GLN A 5 -5.39 2.42 18.82
C GLN A 5 -4.66 2.94 17.58
N PHE A 6 -3.91 4.03 17.74
CA PHE A 6 -3.16 4.65 16.65
C PHE A 6 -2.09 3.68 16.15
N ASP A 7 -2.39 2.95 15.07
CA ASP A 7 -1.41 2.07 14.44
C ASP A 7 -0.47 2.90 13.56
N ARG A 8 0.68 3.27 14.13
CA ARG A 8 1.74 4.01 13.44
C ARG A 8 2.12 3.35 12.10
N LYS A 9 2.04 2.02 12.00
CA LYS A 9 2.38 1.29 10.77
C LYS A 9 1.32 1.50 9.69
N GLU A 10 0.05 1.52 10.06
CA GLU A 10 -1.05 1.85 9.15
C GLU A 10 -0.93 3.30 8.66
N PHE A 11 -0.61 4.23 9.55
CA PHE A 11 -0.38 5.63 9.18
C PHE A 11 0.75 5.75 8.14
N ILE A 12 1.92 5.14 8.40
CA ILE A 12 3.05 5.18 7.45
C ILE A 12 2.69 4.52 6.11
N TYR A 13 1.92 3.42 6.13
CA TYR A 13 1.43 2.78 4.91
C TYR A 13 0.51 3.69 4.08
N ARG A 14 -0.40 4.42 4.74
CA ARG A 14 -1.29 5.39 4.09
C ARG A 14 -0.50 6.57 3.52
N VAL A 15 0.48 7.08 4.28
CA VAL A 15 1.41 8.12 3.83
C VAL A 15 2.19 7.66 2.58
N GLY A 16 2.72 6.43 2.59
CA GLY A 16 3.36 5.85 1.41
C GLY A 16 2.42 5.75 0.20
N THR A 17 1.15 5.43 0.43
CA THR A 17 0.14 5.40 -0.65
C THR A 17 -0.17 6.79 -1.19
N PHE A 18 -0.22 7.81 -0.33
CA PHE A 18 -0.35 9.20 -0.77
C PHE A 18 0.82 9.62 -1.68
N PHE A 19 2.06 9.38 -1.25
CA PHE A 19 3.24 9.66 -2.06
C PHE A 19 3.24 8.90 -3.40
N LEU A 20 2.73 7.67 -3.43
CA LEU A 20 2.59 6.90 -4.67
C LEU A 20 1.66 7.61 -5.65
N LEU A 21 0.48 8.04 -5.19
CA LEU A 21 -0.50 8.72 -6.05
C LEU A 21 0.04 10.05 -6.57
N VAL A 22 0.68 10.85 -5.71
CA VAL A 22 1.29 12.12 -6.12
C VAL A 22 2.44 11.89 -7.10
N GLY A 23 3.29 10.88 -6.85
CA GLY A 23 4.38 10.50 -7.75
C GLY A 23 3.87 10.10 -9.14
N ILE A 24 2.83 9.26 -9.21
CA ILE A 24 2.19 8.89 -10.48
C ILE A 24 1.61 10.12 -11.18
N GLY A 25 0.94 11.01 -10.44
CA GLY A 25 0.39 12.26 -10.99
C GLY A 25 1.46 13.15 -11.61
N MET A 26 2.59 13.34 -10.93
CA MET A 26 3.73 14.11 -11.48
C MET A 26 4.37 13.42 -12.67
N LEU A 27 4.47 12.09 -12.68
CA LEU A 27 4.98 11.34 -13.83
C LEU A 27 4.05 11.51 -15.04
N ALA A 28 2.74 11.50 -14.83
CA ALA A 28 1.78 11.79 -15.89
C ALA A 28 1.94 13.23 -16.43
N PHE A 29 2.19 14.22 -15.57
CA PHE A 29 2.51 15.58 -16.02
C PHE A 29 3.79 15.65 -16.85
N PHE A 30 4.82 14.87 -16.50
CA PHE A 30 6.02 14.74 -17.31
C PHE A 30 5.69 14.19 -18.70
N LEU A 31 4.90 13.12 -18.79
CA LEU A 31 4.49 12.54 -20.08
C LEU A 31 3.68 13.52 -20.93
N LEU A 32 2.79 14.31 -20.32
CA LEU A 32 2.05 15.36 -21.02
C LEU A 32 2.97 16.48 -21.53
N SER A 33 3.97 16.82 -20.72
CA SER A 33 4.99 17.82 -21.05
C SER A 33 5.90 17.34 -22.19
N GLU A 34 6.26 16.06 -22.22
CA GLU A 34 6.97 15.44 -23.33
C GLU A 34 6.11 15.43 -24.61
N ALA A 35 4.82 15.06 -24.50
CA ALA A 35 3.88 15.07 -25.61
C ALA A 35 3.64 16.48 -26.20
N ALA A 36 3.80 17.53 -25.39
CA ALA A 36 3.74 18.92 -25.81
C ALA A 36 5.05 19.43 -26.46
N GLY A 37 6.10 18.59 -26.55
CA GLY A 37 7.39 18.96 -27.13
C GLY A 37 8.32 19.75 -26.20
N GLU A 38 7.93 19.95 -24.93
CA GLU A 38 8.74 20.63 -23.92
C GLU A 38 8.97 19.72 -22.72
N PRO A 39 9.85 18.71 -22.80
CA PRO A 39 10.05 17.76 -21.71
C PRO A 39 10.64 18.44 -20.47
N LYS A 40 9.83 18.56 -19.42
CA LYS A 40 10.25 19.13 -18.13
C LYS A 40 10.81 18.03 -17.23
N LEU A 41 12.11 17.81 -17.34
CA LEU A 41 12.85 16.82 -16.53
C LEU A 41 12.69 17.02 -15.02
N ASN A 42 12.40 18.24 -14.56
CA ASN A 42 12.10 18.50 -13.16
C ASN A 42 10.90 17.66 -12.66
N TYR A 43 9.86 17.51 -13.46
CA TYR A 43 8.70 16.67 -13.11
C TYR A 43 9.08 15.19 -13.05
N PHE A 44 9.92 14.73 -13.98
CA PHE A 44 10.43 13.37 -13.97
C PHE A 44 11.29 13.08 -12.72
N CYS A 45 12.25 13.95 -12.40
CA CYS A 45 13.09 13.79 -11.22
C CYS A 45 12.28 13.78 -9.92
N VAL A 46 11.37 14.75 -9.74
CA VAL A 46 10.54 14.81 -8.53
C VAL A 46 9.62 13.60 -8.44
N SER A 47 8.97 13.19 -9.54
CA SER A 47 8.13 12.00 -9.56
C SER A 47 8.90 10.73 -9.20
N THR A 48 10.12 10.56 -9.72
CA THR A 48 10.97 9.40 -9.45
C THR A 48 11.34 9.32 -7.96
N VAL A 49 11.76 10.44 -7.36
CA VAL A 49 12.08 10.49 -5.92
C VAL A 49 10.85 10.17 -5.06
N LEU A 50 9.68 10.74 -5.40
CA LEU A 50 8.44 10.48 -4.68
C LEU A 50 8.03 9.01 -4.77
N LEU A 51 8.14 8.40 -5.96
CA LEU A 51 7.83 6.99 -6.17
C LEU A 51 8.78 6.09 -5.35
N VAL A 52 10.08 6.37 -5.33
CA VAL A 52 11.03 5.60 -4.52
C VAL A 52 10.67 5.66 -3.03
N ILE A 53 10.40 6.87 -2.50
CA ILE A 53 9.97 7.05 -1.09
C ILE A 53 8.65 6.31 -0.81
N ALA A 54 7.69 6.42 -1.72
CA ALA A 54 6.41 5.73 -1.63
C ALA A 54 6.60 4.20 -1.57
N PHE A 55 7.46 3.65 -2.42
CA PHE A 55 7.77 2.22 -2.44
C PHE A 55 8.46 1.78 -1.16
N ILE A 56 9.40 2.55 -0.62
CA ILE A 56 10.06 2.24 0.66
C ILE A 56 9.02 2.16 1.79
N PHE A 57 8.18 3.18 1.94
CA PHE A 57 7.14 3.21 2.98
C PHE A 57 6.11 2.09 2.78
N ARG A 58 5.72 1.79 1.54
CA ARG A 58 4.74 0.74 1.28
C ARG A 58 5.31 -0.67 1.46
N ALA A 59 6.57 -0.89 1.13
CA ALA A 59 7.25 -2.18 1.26
C ALA A 59 7.46 -2.58 2.72
N GLN A 60 7.78 -1.62 3.60
CA GLN A 60 8.05 -1.88 5.01
C GLN A 60 6.80 -2.31 5.80
N TYR A 61 5.60 -1.87 5.42
CA TYR A 61 4.39 -2.04 6.24
C TYR A 61 3.26 -2.83 5.56
N LYS A 62 3.56 -3.58 4.49
CA LYS A 62 2.59 -4.40 3.75
C LYS A 62 1.79 -5.40 4.62
N ARG A 63 2.29 -5.76 5.80
CA ARG A 63 1.65 -6.69 6.77
C ARG A 63 0.84 -6.00 7.88
N ALA A 64 0.85 -4.66 7.94
CA ALA A 64 0.22 -3.92 9.04
C ALA A 64 -1.31 -3.86 8.93
N VAL A 65 -1.89 -4.10 7.75
CA VAL A 65 -3.34 -4.09 7.59
C VAL A 65 -3.93 -5.36 8.22
N LYS A 66 -4.29 -5.26 9.50
CA LYS A 66 -5.10 -6.29 10.17
C LYS A 66 -6.39 -6.43 9.37
N SER A 67 -6.69 -7.65 8.92
CA SER A 67 -7.96 -7.96 8.27
C SER A 67 -9.11 -7.39 9.11
N SER A 68 -9.97 -6.58 8.49
CA SER A 68 -10.99 -5.79 9.19
C SER A 68 -12.11 -6.60 9.84
N GLY A 69 -11.96 -7.94 9.96
CA GLY A 69 -12.97 -8.84 10.52
C GLY A 69 -14.24 -8.94 9.68
N ARG A 70 -14.39 -8.14 8.62
CA ARG A 70 -15.57 -8.08 7.74
C ARG A 70 -15.83 -9.38 6.97
N PHE A 71 -14.79 -10.22 6.81
CA PHE A 71 -14.87 -11.56 6.22
C PHE A 71 -14.79 -12.69 7.26
N SER A 72 -15.03 -12.41 8.55
CA SER A 72 -15.02 -13.44 9.60
C SER A 72 -16.06 -14.54 9.37
N ILE A 73 -17.18 -14.22 8.72
CA ILE A 73 -18.23 -15.19 8.34
C ILE A 73 -17.70 -16.20 7.32
N LEU A 74 -17.00 -15.73 6.27
CA LEU A 74 -16.36 -16.61 5.27
C LEU A 74 -15.20 -17.43 5.85
N GLN A 75 -14.51 -16.93 6.90
CA GLN A 75 -13.49 -17.71 7.60
C GLN A 75 -14.07 -18.84 8.46
N LYS A 76 -15.27 -18.66 9.03
CA LYS A 76 -15.98 -19.74 9.76
C LYS A 76 -16.52 -20.83 8.84
N LEU A 77 -16.76 -20.51 7.56
CA LEU A 77 -17.20 -21.45 6.52
C LEU A 77 -16.05 -22.25 5.89
N LYS A 78 -14.78 -21.90 6.16
CA LYS A 78 -13.66 -22.79 5.77
C LYS A 78 -13.66 -24.02 6.69
N PRO A 79 -13.78 -25.25 6.15
CA PRO A 79 -13.64 -26.44 6.95
C PRO A 79 -12.23 -26.48 7.55
N LYS A 80 -12.14 -26.57 8.89
CA LYS A 80 -10.84 -26.82 9.54
C LYS A 80 -10.26 -28.12 8.95
N PRO A 81 -8.98 -28.16 8.56
CA PRO A 81 -8.34 -29.44 8.25
C PRO A 81 -8.49 -30.32 9.50
N LYS A 82 -9.01 -31.54 9.30
CA LYS A 82 -9.13 -32.52 10.37
C LYS A 82 -7.74 -32.69 10.99
N GLU A 83 -7.61 -32.36 12.27
CA GLU A 83 -6.49 -32.84 13.08
C GLU A 83 -6.46 -34.35 12.91
N ASP A 84 -5.37 -34.86 12.34
CA ASP A 84 -5.09 -36.27 12.25
C ASP A 84 -4.82 -36.75 13.68
N LYS A 85 -5.90 -37.08 14.39
CA LYS A 85 -5.85 -37.74 15.68
C LYS A 85 -5.36 -39.17 15.45
N GLY A 86 -4.06 -39.34 15.59
CA GLY A 86 -3.44 -40.56 16.08
C GLY A 86 -3.31 -41.68 15.06
N LYS A 87 -2.05 -42.04 14.79
CA LYS A 87 -1.65 -43.45 14.80
C LYS A 87 -0.45 -43.61 15.72
N LYS A 88 -0.65 -44.54 16.67
CA LYS A 88 0.36 -45.17 17.52
C LYS A 88 1.47 -45.81 16.69
#